data_AF-A0A5R8NPG0-F1
#
_entry.id   AF-A0A5R8NPG0-F1
#
_cell.length_a   1.000
_cell.length_b   1.000
_cell.length_c   1.000
_cell.angle_alpha   90.00
_cell.angle_beta   90.00
_cell.angle_gamma   90.00
#
_symmetry.space_group_name_H-M   'P 1'
#
loop_
_entity.id
_entity.type
_entity.pdbx_description
1 polymer ?
#
loop_
_entity_poly.entity_id
_entity_poly.type
_entity_poly.pdbx_seq_one_letter_code
_entity_poly.pdbx_strand_id
1 'polypeptide(L)'
;MSNHLLALAETTKLARLLGVPTEQLGFLLDLPPEAIREFRDRSTDMLFDRDRSKLAKVAAAANLVPVAISAKVAARAFGPVLCAAVAASVEPRRAVEIAAALPAPFLAEAAIALDPRRTAAVIAQVPPRQVAAVATELLARDEHVTMGRFVGVVPEPSLRAAAAVTGDADLLRIGFLMEDKRSIDTLMEIVADRLPGIIRAAHTEQLWAQGLDLLATVNDANKARLGDICAELGDEVLDGLVRAAYELDALATLLPVTRAMNATTLAALASRPAVHDERFLAACVDIALRDGLWLDLLPLTEYLPPQPLAFVATRIAAEPDDRLDDLLRRAGAADQWEAVIPLATALPDEQRRRLSALPVMAESADSTAGSGNRPGSDAGDGHASGRARLAEALRAG
;
A
#
# COMPACT_ATOMS: atom_id res chain seq x y z
N MET A 1 -6.48 11.31 -0.50
CA MET A 1 -5.90 10.93 -1.81
C MET A 1 -5.98 9.44 -2.24
N SER A 2 -6.02 8.41 -1.36
CA SER A 2 -6.00 6.98 -1.77
C SER A 2 -6.90 6.65 -2.98
N ASN A 3 -8.13 7.18 -3.01
CA ASN A 3 -9.05 6.98 -4.13
C ASN A 3 -8.55 7.51 -5.49
N HIS A 4 -7.82 8.63 -5.55
CA HIS A 4 -7.37 9.20 -6.83
C HIS A 4 -6.23 8.37 -7.44
N LEU A 5 -5.28 7.90 -6.63
CA LEU A 5 -4.22 7.00 -7.11
C LEU A 5 -4.78 5.63 -7.51
N LEU A 6 -5.75 5.11 -6.74
CA LEU A 6 -6.47 3.89 -7.11
C LEU A 6 -7.25 4.09 -8.42
N ALA A 7 -7.90 5.24 -8.61
CA ALA A 7 -8.61 5.56 -9.84
C ALA A 7 -7.65 5.70 -11.02
N LEU A 8 -6.47 6.29 -10.83
CA LEU A 8 -5.41 6.35 -11.84
C LEU A 8 -4.93 4.95 -12.25
N ALA A 9 -4.71 4.05 -11.27
CA ALA A 9 -4.32 2.67 -11.55
C ALA A 9 -5.40 1.94 -12.37
N GLU A 10 -6.68 2.03 -11.97
CA GLU A 10 -7.79 1.39 -12.69
C GLU A 10 -8.03 2.01 -14.07
N THR A 11 -7.88 3.34 -14.20
CA THR A 11 -7.98 4.06 -15.47
C THR A 11 -6.87 3.64 -16.43
N THR A 12 -5.63 3.48 -15.94
CA THR A 12 -4.50 2.99 -16.72
C THR A 12 -4.76 1.56 -17.24
N LYS A 13 -5.30 0.69 -16.38
CA LYS A 13 -5.69 -0.68 -16.77
C LYS A 13 -6.81 -0.68 -17.81
N LEU A 14 -7.82 0.18 -17.67
CA LEU A 14 -8.91 0.30 -18.62
C LEU A 14 -8.46 0.89 -19.97
N ALA A 15 -7.65 1.94 -19.96
CA ALA A 15 -7.07 2.54 -21.16
C ALA A 15 -6.31 1.49 -21.97
N ARG A 16 -5.54 0.64 -21.27
CA ARG A 16 -4.84 -0.49 -21.86
C ARG A 16 -5.80 -1.52 -22.49
N LEU A 17 -6.88 -1.89 -21.79
CA LEU A 17 -7.89 -2.81 -22.32
C LEU A 17 -8.53 -2.29 -23.61
N LEU A 18 -8.79 -0.98 -23.68
CA LEU A 18 -9.43 -0.32 -24.82
C LEU A 18 -8.45 0.06 -25.94
N GLY A 19 -7.14 -0.05 -25.71
CA GLY A 19 -6.11 0.34 -26.67
C GLY A 19 -6.02 1.85 -26.88
N VAL A 20 -6.31 2.64 -25.85
CA VAL A 20 -6.26 4.12 -25.89
C VAL A 20 -5.25 4.66 -24.88
N PRO A 21 -4.70 5.87 -25.09
CA PRO A 21 -3.90 6.58 -24.09
C PRO A 21 -4.69 6.86 -22.81
N THR A 22 -4.04 6.74 -21.64
CA THR A 22 -4.67 6.97 -20.32
C THR A 22 -5.25 8.38 -20.20
N GLU A 23 -4.63 9.37 -20.83
CA GLU A 23 -5.05 10.77 -20.81
C GLU A 23 -6.43 10.97 -21.43
N GLN A 24 -6.82 10.14 -22.41
CA GLN A 24 -8.17 10.18 -23.01
C GLN A 24 -9.25 9.75 -22.01
N LEU A 25 -8.88 8.95 -21.01
CA LEU A 25 -9.76 8.50 -19.94
C LEU A 25 -9.58 9.29 -18.64
N GLY A 26 -8.85 10.42 -18.66
CA GLY A 26 -8.58 11.23 -17.47
C GLY A 26 -9.84 11.73 -16.75
N PHE A 27 -10.98 11.84 -17.46
CA PHE A 27 -12.27 12.17 -16.87
C PHE A 27 -12.82 11.11 -15.89
N LEU A 28 -12.23 9.90 -15.87
CA LEU A 28 -12.60 8.85 -14.92
C LEU A 28 -11.93 9.01 -13.55
N LEU A 29 -10.92 9.88 -13.42
CA LEU A 29 -10.13 10.01 -12.18
C LEU A 29 -10.94 10.53 -10.98
N ASP A 30 -12.11 11.13 -11.23
CA ASP A 30 -13.04 11.60 -10.20
C ASP A 30 -14.09 10.54 -9.80
N LEU A 31 -14.07 9.36 -10.44
CA LEU A 31 -14.99 8.27 -10.14
C LEU A 31 -14.42 7.31 -9.08
N PRO A 32 -15.29 6.60 -8.34
CA PRO A 32 -14.85 5.55 -7.42
C PRO A 32 -14.04 4.47 -8.17
N PRO A 33 -12.85 4.09 -7.68
CA PRO A 33 -11.98 3.12 -8.35
C PRO A 33 -12.64 1.75 -8.52
N GLU A 34 -13.50 1.34 -7.58
CA GLU A 34 -14.26 0.10 -7.66
C GLU A 34 -15.22 0.09 -8.86
N ALA A 35 -15.83 1.23 -9.20
CA ALA A 35 -16.72 1.34 -10.34
C ALA A 35 -15.95 1.25 -11.67
N ILE A 36 -14.76 1.87 -11.74
CA ILE A 36 -13.87 1.77 -12.92
C ILE A 36 -13.44 0.31 -13.12
N ARG A 37 -13.08 -0.37 -12.02
CA ARG A 37 -12.73 -1.78 -12.01
C ARG A 37 -13.88 -2.67 -12.48
N GLU A 38 -15.08 -2.47 -11.94
CA GLU A 38 -16.27 -3.24 -12.35
C GLU A 38 -16.56 -3.05 -13.84
N PHE A 39 -16.50 -1.81 -14.34
CA PHE A 39 -16.68 -1.52 -15.75
C PHE A 39 -15.62 -2.20 -16.63
N ARG A 40 -14.35 -2.17 -16.20
CA ARG A 40 -13.25 -2.84 -16.89
C ARG A 40 -13.45 -4.36 -16.92
N ASP A 41 -13.87 -4.97 -15.83
CA ASP A 41 -14.09 -6.41 -15.75
C ASP A 41 -15.25 -6.83 -16.67
N ARG A 42 -16.36 -6.07 -16.69
CA ARG A 42 -17.48 -6.28 -17.62
C ARG A 42 -17.09 -6.07 -19.08
N SER A 43 -16.27 -5.07 -19.36
CA SER A 43 -15.75 -4.79 -20.71
C SER A 43 -14.87 -5.95 -21.19
N THR A 44 -14.02 -6.48 -20.30
CA THR A 44 -13.21 -7.67 -20.56
C THR A 44 -14.11 -8.85 -20.92
N ASP A 45 -15.11 -9.16 -20.09
CA ASP A 45 -16.00 -10.30 -20.35
C ASP A 45 -16.74 -10.15 -21.69
N MET A 46 -17.25 -8.97 -22.01
CA MET A 46 -17.90 -8.69 -23.30
C MET A 46 -16.95 -8.91 -24.49
N LEU A 47 -15.71 -8.42 -24.41
CA LEU A 47 -14.72 -8.54 -25.48
C LEU A 47 -14.29 -10.00 -25.72
N PHE A 48 -14.17 -10.80 -24.66
CA PHE A 48 -13.70 -12.18 -24.76
C PHE A 48 -14.82 -13.22 -24.96
N ASP A 49 -16.06 -12.96 -24.52
CA ASP A 49 -17.15 -13.94 -24.66
C ASP A 49 -17.79 -13.96 -26.06
N ARG A 50 -17.65 -12.87 -26.84
CA ARG A 50 -18.26 -12.74 -28.17
C ARG A 50 -17.86 -13.84 -29.16
N ASP A 51 -16.63 -14.36 -29.09
CA ASP A 51 -16.11 -15.36 -30.05
C ASP A 51 -15.87 -16.75 -29.44
N ARG A 52 -16.31 -17.00 -28.20
CA ARG A 52 -16.04 -18.24 -27.44
C ARG A 52 -16.36 -19.51 -28.22
N SER A 53 -17.51 -19.59 -28.91
CA SER A 53 -17.92 -20.80 -29.62
C SER A 53 -17.07 -21.13 -30.85
N LYS A 54 -16.54 -20.10 -31.53
CA LYS A 54 -15.63 -20.28 -32.67
C LYS A 54 -14.25 -20.69 -32.18
N LEU A 55 -13.76 -20.05 -31.12
CA LEU A 55 -12.47 -20.34 -30.50
C LEU A 55 -12.41 -21.77 -29.92
N ALA A 56 -13.50 -22.26 -29.33
CA ALA A 56 -13.60 -23.63 -28.83
C ALA A 56 -13.40 -24.69 -29.92
N LYS A 57 -13.92 -24.45 -31.14
CA LYS A 57 -13.72 -25.36 -32.28
C LYS A 57 -12.26 -25.39 -32.73
N VAL A 58 -11.59 -24.23 -32.72
CA VAL A 58 -10.16 -24.12 -33.04
C VAL A 58 -9.31 -24.87 -31.99
N ALA A 59 -9.63 -24.70 -30.71
CA ALA A 59 -8.93 -25.39 -29.64
C ALA A 59 -9.13 -26.92 -29.68
N ALA A 60 -10.35 -27.39 -29.98
CA ALA A 60 -10.61 -28.81 -30.17
C ALA A 60 -9.78 -29.41 -31.33
N ALA A 61 -9.60 -28.67 -32.42
CA ALA A 61 -8.73 -29.09 -33.52
C ALA A 61 -7.25 -29.13 -33.11
N ALA A 62 -6.79 -28.19 -32.28
CA ALA A 62 -5.41 -28.15 -31.79
C ALA A 62 -5.02 -29.40 -30.95
N ASN A 63 -5.99 -30.05 -30.31
CA ASN A 63 -5.77 -31.30 -29.55
C ASN A 63 -5.48 -32.51 -30.46
N LEU A 64 -5.86 -32.46 -31.74
CA LEU A 64 -5.67 -33.55 -32.70
C LEU A 64 -4.35 -33.45 -33.47
N VAL A 65 -3.65 -32.32 -33.36
CA VAL A 65 -2.46 -32.00 -34.17
C VAL A 65 -1.21 -32.02 -33.28
N PRO A 66 -0.07 -32.62 -33.72
CA PRO A 66 1.19 -32.64 -32.96
C PRO A 66 1.70 -31.25 -32.54
N VAL A 67 2.31 -31.14 -31.35
CA VAL A 67 2.81 -29.87 -30.75
C VAL A 67 3.63 -29.05 -31.74
N ALA A 68 4.59 -29.67 -32.42
CA ALA A 68 5.50 -28.97 -33.33
C ALA A 68 4.77 -28.32 -34.53
N ILE A 69 3.67 -28.94 -34.99
CA ILE A 69 2.83 -28.37 -36.04
C ILE A 69 1.98 -27.24 -35.45
N SER A 70 1.35 -27.47 -34.29
CA SER A 70 0.56 -26.46 -33.59
C SER A 70 1.37 -25.20 -33.29
N ALA A 71 2.62 -25.34 -32.84
CA ALA A 71 3.53 -24.22 -32.58
C ALA A 71 3.90 -23.46 -33.86
N LYS A 72 4.16 -24.15 -34.98
CA LYS A 72 4.41 -23.50 -36.27
C LYS A 72 3.18 -22.74 -36.78
N VAL A 73 1.99 -23.33 -36.65
CA VAL A 73 0.73 -22.68 -37.04
C VAL A 73 0.44 -21.49 -36.14
N ALA A 74 0.65 -21.62 -34.83
CA ALA A 74 0.53 -20.52 -33.87
C ALA A 74 1.43 -19.34 -34.27
N ALA A 75 2.73 -19.60 -34.49
CA ALA A 75 3.70 -18.57 -34.82
C ALA A 75 3.50 -17.93 -36.21
N ARG A 76 3.07 -18.71 -37.21
CA ARG A 76 3.04 -18.24 -38.62
C ARG A 76 1.67 -17.88 -39.16
N ALA A 77 0.59 -18.41 -38.60
CA ALA A 77 -0.76 -18.22 -39.14
C ALA A 77 -1.70 -17.49 -38.18
N PHE A 78 -1.71 -17.83 -36.89
CA PHE A 78 -2.61 -17.21 -35.93
C PHE A 78 -2.04 -15.93 -35.31
N GLY A 79 -0.74 -15.91 -35.02
CA GLY A 79 -0.13 -14.80 -34.30
C GLY A 79 -0.52 -14.77 -32.81
N PRO A 80 0.06 -13.84 -32.03
CA PRO A 80 -0.03 -13.88 -30.57
C PRO A 80 -1.45 -13.65 -30.03
N VAL A 81 -2.20 -12.70 -30.60
CA VAL A 81 -3.55 -12.33 -30.14
C VAL A 81 -4.53 -13.49 -30.27
N LEU A 82 -4.57 -14.16 -31.42
CA LEU A 82 -5.44 -15.32 -31.62
C LEU A 82 -5.01 -16.50 -30.74
N CYS A 83 -3.70 -16.70 -30.53
CA CYS A 83 -3.20 -17.71 -29.61
C CYS A 83 -3.63 -17.45 -28.17
N ALA A 84 -3.56 -16.19 -27.71
CA ALA A 84 -4.04 -15.80 -26.39
C ALA A 84 -5.55 -16.04 -26.22
N ALA A 85 -6.34 -15.71 -27.25
CA ALA A 85 -7.79 -15.89 -27.24
C ALA A 85 -8.21 -17.38 -27.12
N VAL A 86 -7.46 -18.30 -27.74
CA VAL A 86 -7.76 -19.75 -27.64
C VAL A 86 -7.10 -20.44 -26.45
N ALA A 87 -6.11 -19.81 -25.79
CA ALA A 87 -5.28 -20.45 -24.76
C ALA A 87 -6.10 -21.08 -23.62
N ALA A 88 -7.16 -20.40 -23.17
CA ALA A 88 -8.04 -20.89 -22.11
C ALA A 88 -8.91 -22.10 -22.52
N SER A 89 -9.01 -22.38 -23.82
CA SER A 89 -9.79 -23.50 -24.37
C SER A 89 -8.93 -24.72 -24.71
N VAL A 90 -7.61 -24.61 -24.62
CA VAL A 90 -6.67 -25.70 -24.83
C VAL A 90 -6.38 -26.38 -23.48
N GLU A 91 -6.20 -27.70 -23.49
CA GLU A 91 -5.81 -28.42 -22.27
C GLU A 91 -4.50 -27.84 -21.70
N PRO A 92 -4.40 -27.59 -20.38
CA PRO A 92 -3.28 -26.83 -19.82
C PRO A 92 -1.88 -27.37 -20.13
N ARG A 93 -1.67 -28.69 -20.00
CA ARG A 93 -0.37 -29.29 -20.30
C ARG A 93 -0.02 -29.11 -21.78
N ARG A 94 -0.99 -29.29 -22.67
CA ARG A 94 -0.82 -29.08 -24.11
C ARG A 94 -0.50 -27.62 -24.45
N ALA A 95 -1.17 -26.67 -23.79
CA ALA A 95 -0.88 -25.25 -23.97
C ALA A 95 0.57 -24.92 -23.57
N VAL A 96 1.06 -25.49 -22.47
CA VAL A 96 2.46 -25.33 -22.03
C VAL A 96 3.45 -25.98 -23.01
N GLU A 97 3.15 -27.18 -23.53
CA GLU A 97 3.99 -27.83 -24.55
C GLU A 97 4.11 -26.96 -25.83
N ILE A 98 3.01 -26.35 -26.28
CA ILE A 98 3.02 -25.42 -27.42
C ILE A 98 3.82 -24.16 -27.07
N ALA A 99 3.57 -23.57 -25.90
CA ALA A 99 4.28 -22.38 -25.45
C ALA A 99 5.79 -22.60 -25.35
N ALA A 100 6.24 -23.77 -24.89
CA ALA A 100 7.65 -24.13 -24.80
C ALA A 100 8.37 -24.15 -26.16
N ALA A 101 7.63 -24.30 -27.27
CA ALA A 101 8.17 -24.25 -28.62
C ALA A 101 8.11 -22.86 -29.27
N LEU A 102 7.55 -21.86 -28.58
CA LEU A 102 7.40 -20.49 -29.07
C LEU A 102 8.49 -19.58 -28.47
N PRO A 103 8.98 -18.59 -29.24
CA PRO A 103 10.01 -17.67 -28.76
C PRO A 103 9.46 -16.68 -27.73
N ALA A 104 10.29 -16.24 -26.78
CA ALA A 104 9.88 -15.32 -25.71
C ALA A 104 9.23 -14.02 -26.21
N PRO A 105 9.72 -13.33 -27.26
CA PRO A 105 9.04 -12.17 -27.83
C PRO A 105 7.58 -12.44 -28.23
N PHE A 106 7.31 -13.60 -28.84
CA PHE A 106 5.96 -14.00 -29.23
C PHE A 106 5.08 -14.25 -28.01
N LEU A 107 5.62 -14.91 -26.98
CA LEU A 107 4.91 -15.18 -25.74
C LEU A 107 4.61 -13.90 -24.96
N ALA A 108 5.49 -12.89 -25.00
CA ALA A 108 5.25 -11.59 -24.42
C ALA A 108 4.09 -10.86 -25.13
N GLU A 109 4.07 -10.86 -26.47
CA GLU A 109 2.93 -10.33 -27.23
C GLU A 109 1.63 -11.08 -26.94
N ALA A 110 1.70 -12.40 -26.75
CA ALA A 110 0.54 -13.20 -26.38
C ALA A 110 0.07 -12.89 -24.95
N ALA A 111 1.01 -12.65 -24.01
CA ALA A 111 0.70 -12.33 -22.62
C ALA A 111 -0.08 -11.00 -22.49
N ILE A 112 0.21 -10.01 -23.33
CA ILE A 112 -0.51 -8.73 -23.38
C ILE A 112 -2.01 -8.94 -23.66
N ALA A 113 -2.33 -9.82 -24.62
CA ALA A 113 -3.70 -10.12 -25.02
C ALA A 113 -4.38 -11.19 -24.15
N LEU A 114 -3.65 -11.83 -23.24
CA LEU A 114 -4.16 -12.92 -22.40
C LEU A 114 -5.05 -12.37 -21.28
N ASP A 115 -6.09 -13.13 -20.91
CA ASP A 115 -6.78 -12.97 -19.62
C ASP A 115 -6.21 -13.96 -18.60
N PRO A 116 -5.41 -13.51 -17.62
CA PRO A 116 -4.78 -14.39 -16.63
C PRO A 116 -5.78 -15.17 -15.77
N ARG A 117 -6.99 -14.62 -15.57
CA ARG A 117 -8.05 -15.26 -14.77
C ARG A 117 -8.54 -16.55 -15.45
N ARG A 118 -8.60 -16.53 -16.78
CA ARG A 118 -9.09 -17.65 -17.60
C ARG A 118 -7.99 -18.66 -17.93
N THR A 119 -6.72 -18.28 -17.78
CA THR A 119 -5.56 -19.11 -18.12
C THR A 119 -4.69 -19.49 -16.92
N ALA A 120 -5.17 -19.27 -15.69
CA ALA A 120 -4.45 -19.58 -14.46
C ALA A 120 -3.90 -21.03 -14.43
N ALA A 121 -4.68 -22.01 -14.90
CA ALA A 121 -4.24 -23.42 -14.96
C ALA A 121 -3.07 -23.67 -15.93
N VAL A 122 -2.99 -22.89 -17.02
CA VAL A 122 -1.85 -22.91 -17.96
C VAL A 122 -0.65 -22.23 -17.32
N ILE A 123 -0.85 -21.01 -16.79
CA ILE A 123 0.20 -20.18 -16.18
C ILE A 123 0.88 -20.91 -15.03
N ALA A 124 0.12 -21.62 -14.20
CA ALA A 124 0.64 -22.40 -13.08
C ALA A 124 1.63 -23.50 -13.48
N GLN A 125 1.61 -23.94 -14.73
CA GLN A 125 2.47 -25.00 -15.26
C GLN A 125 3.63 -24.45 -16.12
N VAL A 126 3.69 -23.14 -16.38
CA VAL A 126 4.80 -22.55 -17.14
C VAL A 126 6.07 -22.57 -16.29
N PRO A 127 7.20 -23.12 -16.80
CA PRO A 127 8.44 -23.17 -16.04
C PRO A 127 8.97 -21.79 -15.64
N PRO A 128 9.57 -21.62 -14.44
CA PRO A 128 10.07 -20.33 -13.96
C PRO A 128 11.02 -19.61 -14.92
N ARG A 129 11.92 -20.36 -15.57
CA ARG A 129 12.86 -19.80 -16.57
C ARG A 129 12.14 -19.18 -17.77
N GLN A 130 11.03 -19.79 -18.20
CA GLN A 130 10.25 -19.27 -19.31
C GLN A 130 9.46 -18.03 -18.88
N VAL A 131 8.92 -18.02 -17.66
CA VAL A 131 8.29 -16.81 -17.08
C VAL A 131 9.29 -15.66 -17.00
N ALA A 132 10.51 -15.89 -16.52
CA ALA A 132 11.55 -14.87 -16.49
C ALA A 132 11.92 -14.34 -17.87
N ALA A 133 12.03 -15.20 -18.89
CA ALA A 133 12.30 -14.78 -20.26
C ALA A 133 11.16 -13.90 -20.84
N VAL A 134 9.90 -14.25 -20.56
CA VAL A 134 8.75 -13.42 -20.94
C VAL A 134 8.73 -12.11 -20.15
N ALA A 135 9.07 -12.13 -18.86
CA ALA A 135 9.17 -10.92 -18.05
C ALA A 135 10.22 -9.94 -18.59
N THR A 136 11.41 -10.42 -18.99
CA THR A 136 12.43 -9.58 -19.64
C THR A 136 11.90 -8.90 -20.90
N GLU A 137 11.17 -9.64 -21.72
CA GLU A 137 10.54 -9.13 -22.95
C GLU A 137 9.44 -8.11 -22.67
N LEU A 138 8.64 -8.30 -21.62
CA LEU A 138 7.62 -7.35 -21.19
C LEU A 138 8.24 -6.07 -20.61
N LEU A 139 9.30 -6.19 -19.81
CA LEU A 139 10.03 -5.04 -19.25
C LEU A 139 10.67 -4.18 -20.35
N ALA A 140 11.26 -4.80 -21.38
CA ALA A 140 11.82 -4.09 -22.53
C ALA A 140 10.76 -3.30 -23.35
N ARG A 141 9.46 -3.56 -23.10
CA ARG A 141 8.31 -2.90 -23.72
C ARG A 141 7.55 -2.00 -22.74
N ASP A 142 8.05 -1.79 -21.52
CA ASP A 142 7.37 -1.07 -20.44
C ASP A 142 5.97 -1.64 -20.08
N GLU A 143 5.80 -2.96 -20.19
CA GLU A 143 4.52 -3.64 -20.01
C GLU A 143 4.20 -3.95 -18.52
N HIS A 144 4.35 -2.96 -17.63
CA HIS A 144 4.10 -3.13 -16.19
C HIS A 144 2.63 -3.46 -15.89
N VAL A 145 1.69 -2.93 -16.68
CA VAL A 145 0.25 -3.23 -16.56
C VAL A 145 0.00 -4.72 -16.82
N THR A 146 0.60 -5.25 -17.87
CA THR A 146 0.49 -6.68 -18.19
C THR A 146 1.09 -7.50 -17.05
N MET A 147 2.29 -7.18 -16.59
CA MET A 147 2.94 -7.91 -15.49
C MET A 147 2.11 -7.88 -14.19
N GLY A 148 1.57 -6.72 -13.80
CA GLY A 148 0.74 -6.54 -12.60
C GLY A 148 -0.53 -7.42 -12.60
N ARG A 149 -1.13 -7.64 -13.78
CA ARG A 149 -2.30 -8.53 -13.94
C ARG A 149 -2.00 -10.00 -13.68
N PHE A 150 -0.76 -10.44 -13.90
CA PHE A 150 -0.36 -11.84 -13.75
C PHE A 150 0.05 -12.21 -12.32
N VAL A 151 0.45 -11.23 -11.50
CA VAL A 151 1.02 -11.48 -10.16
C VAL A 151 0.14 -12.41 -9.30
N GLY A 152 -1.17 -12.23 -9.33
CA GLY A 152 -2.11 -13.04 -8.53
C GLY A 152 -2.32 -14.48 -9.00
N VAL A 153 -1.82 -14.87 -10.17
CA VAL A 153 -1.99 -16.23 -10.73
C VAL A 153 -0.67 -16.94 -11.03
N VAL A 154 0.46 -16.23 -10.98
CA VAL A 154 1.79 -16.82 -11.20
C VAL A 154 2.27 -17.47 -9.90
N PRO A 155 2.73 -18.74 -9.93
CA PRO A 155 3.28 -19.40 -8.75
C PRO A 155 4.54 -18.72 -8.20
N GLU A 156 4.76 -18.82 -6.89
CA GLU A 156 5.90 -18.19 -6.20
C GLU A 156 7.28 -18.48 -6.84
N PRO A 157 7.65 -19.72 -7.24
CA PRO A 157 8.94 -19.95 -7.88
C PRO A 157 9.12 -19.15 -9.18
N SER A 158 8.02 -18.95 -9.92
CA SER A 158 8.01 -18.16 -11.15
C SER A 158 8.00 -16.66 -10.87
N LEU A 159 7.34 -16.21 -9.79
CA LEU A 159 7.43 -14.82 -9.31
C LEU A 159 8.87 -14.48 -8.88
N ARG A 160 9.54 -15.36 -8.13
CA ARG A 160 10.97 -15.19 -7.77
C ARG A 160 11.87 -15.09 -9.01
N ALA A 161 11.65 -15.95 -10.00
CA ALA A 161 12.41 -15.93 -11.25
C ALA A 161 12.17 -14.64 -12.07
N ALA A 162 10.94 -14.13 -12.11
CA ALA A 162 10.62 -12.85 -12.76
C ALA A 162 11.21 -11.67 -11.97
N ALA A 163 11.09 -11.67 -10.63
CA ALA A 163 11.65 -10.63 -9.78
C ALA A 163 13.17 -10.51 -9.95
N ALA A 164 13.89 -11.62 -10.12
CA ALA A 164 15.34 -11.63 -10.33
C ALA A 164 15.80 -10.88 -11.60
N VAL A 165 14.93 -10.73 -12.62
CA VAL A 165 15.24 -9.99 -13.85
C VAL A 165 14.59 -8.60 -13.90
N THR A 166 13.84 -8.21 -12.86
CA THR A 166 13.06 -6.97 -12.81
C THR A 166 13.81 -5.89 -12.03
N GLY A 167 13.86 -4.64 -12.52
CA GLY A 167 14.46 -3.51 -11.80
C GLY A 167 13.68 -3.11 -10.55
N ASP A 168 14.31 -2.41 -9.61
CA ASP A 168 13.66 -1.99 -8.34
C ASP A 168 12.46 -1.06 -8.59
N ALA A 169 12.62 -0.09 -9.49
CA ALA A 169 11.53 0.79 -9.89
C ALA A 169 10.40 0.06 -10.63
N ASP A 170 10.75 -0.94 -11.45
CA ASP A 170 9.76 -1.75 -12.16
C ASP A 170 8.95 -2.61 -11.20
N LEU A 171 9.57 -3.20 -10.16
CA LEU A 171 8.86 -3.91 -9.10
C LEU A 171 7.81 -3.01 -8.45
N LEU A 172 8.17 -1.74 -8.20
CA LEU A 172 7.25 -0.75 -7.63
C LEU A 172 6.08 -0.40 -8.58
N ARG A 173 6.39 -0.16 -9.87
CA ARG A 173 5.36 0.10 -10.92
C ARG A 173 4.42 -1.08 -11.10
N ILE A 174 4.95 -2.29 -11.11
CA ILE A 174 4.18 -3.54 -11.21
C ILE A 174 3.28 -3.71 -9.98
N GLY A 175 3.82 -3.48 -8.78
CA GLY A 175 3.08 -3.55 -7.53
C GLY A 175 1.85 -2.63 -7.53
N PHE A 176 2.05 -1.36 -7.92
CA PHE A 176 0.98 -0.37 -8.02
C PHE A 176 -0.17 -0.82 -8.94
N LEU A 177 0.16 -1.54 -10.02
CA LEU A 177 -0.76 -2.01 -11.05
C LEU A 177 -1.34 -3.41 -10.79
N MET A 178 -1.06 -4.01 -9.62
CA MET A 178 -1.57 -5.34 -9.27
C MET A 178 -3.10 -5.38 -9.22
N GLU A 179 -3.67 -6.52 -9.62
CA GLU A 179 -5.11 -6.76 -9.51
C GLU A 179 -5.55 -7.07 -8.08
N ASP A 180 -4.72 -7.77 -7.32
CA ASP A 180 -5.01 -8.12 -5.93
C ASP A 180 -3.88 -7.67 -5.00
N LYS A 181 -4.03 -6.45 -4.46
CA LYS A 181 -3.07 -5.87 -3.50
C LYS A 181 -3.07 -6.56 -2.14
N ARG A 182 -4.05 -7.43 -1.83
CA ARG A 182 -4.06 -8.19 -0.57
C ARG A 182 -2.91 -9.19 -0.48
N SER A 183 -2.33 -9.56 -1.62
CA SER A 183 -1.16 -10.43 -1.69
C SER A 183 0.17 -9.70 -1.44
N ILE A 184 0.16 -8.38 -1.20
CA ILE A 184 1.38 -7.57 -1.12
C ILE A 184 2.34 -8.06 -0.03
N ASP A 185 1.83 -8.46 1.13
CA ASP A 185 2.66 -8.94 2.23
C ASP A 185 3.45 -10.21 1.85
N THR A 186 2.82 -11.14 1.13
CA THR A 186 3.49 -12.35 0.62
C THR A 186 4.55 -12.01 -0.41
N LEU A 187 4.30 -10.99 -1.25
CA LEU A 187 5.26 -10.56 -2.27
C LEU A 187 6.45 -9.81 -1.68
N MET A 188 6.27 -9.10 -0.56
CA MET A 188 7.39 -8.47 0.15
C MET A 188 8.43 -9.50 0.60
N GLU A 189 8.01 -10.72 0.95
CA GLU A 189 8.93 -11.83 1.27
C GLU A 189 9.67 -12.39 0.04
N ILE A 190 9.13 -12.18 -1.16
CA ILE A 190 9.80 -12.54 -2.41
C ILE A 190 10.97 -11.58 -2.69
N VAL A 191 10.81 -10.31 -2.34
CA VAL A 191 11.77 -9.22 -2.64
C VAL A 191 12.37 -8.60 -1.37
N ALA A 192 12.41 -9.37 -0.29
CA ALA A 192 12.81 -8.93 1.05
C ALA A 192 14.19 -8.26 1.08
N ASP A 193 15.14 -8.81 0.34
CA ASP A 193 16.53 -8.34 0.17
C ASP A 193 16.63 -7.08 -0.71
N ARG A 194 15.59 -6.79 -1.49
CA ARG A 194 15.53 -5.67 -2.44
C ARG A 194 14.73 -4.48 -1.95
N LEU A 195 13.99 -4.60 -0.84
CA LEU A 195 13.20 -3.50 -0.27
C LEU A 195 13.99 -2.19 -0.12
N PRO A 196 15.26 -2.17 0.34
CA PRO A 196 16.03 -0.93 0.40
C PRO A 196 16.28 -0.28 -0.98
N GLY A 197 16.50 -1.10 -2.01
CA GLY A 197 16.66 -0.65 -3.39
C GLY A 197 15.36 -0.11 -3.98
N ILE A 198 14.23 -0.77 -3.70
CA ILE A 198 12.88 -0.34 -4.11
C ILE A 198 12.51 1.00 -3.47
N ILE A 199 12.76 1.19 -2.18
CA ILE A 199 12.50 2.48 -1.50
C ILE A 199 13.40 3.57 -2.06
N ARG A 200 14.68 3.28 -2.31
CA ARG A 200 15.60 4.23 -2.95
C ARG A 200 15.12 4.61 -4.35
N ALA A 201 14.65 3.65 -5.14
CA ALA A 201 14.07 3.88 -6.45
C ALA A 201 12.81 4.76 -6.38
N ALA A 202 11.96 4.57 -5.35
CA ALA A 202 10.81 5.44 -5.10
C ALA A 202 11.23 6.91 -4.96
N HIS A 203 12.32 7.16 -4.23
CA HIS A 203 12.90 8.49 -4.09
C HIS A 203 13.53 9.00 -5.39
N THR A 204 14.46 8.25 -5.99
CA THR A 204 15.26 8.73 -7.13
C THR A 204 14.46 8.89 -8.41
N GLU A 205 13.44 8.05 -8.62
CA GLU A 205 12.60 8.05 -9.81
C GLU A 205 11.23 8.73 -9.58
N GLN A 206 11.03 9.38 -8.43
CA GLN A 206 9.79 10.09 -8.07
C GLN A 206 8.54 9.19 -8.11
N LEU A 207 8.66 7.96 -7.58
CA LEU A 207 7.57 6.96 -7.54
C LEU A 207 6.94 6.84 -6.13
N TRP A 208 6.99 7.90 -5.33
CA TRP A 208 6.40 7.89 -3.98
C TRP A 208 4.90 7.66 -3.97
N ALA A 209 4.18 8.12 -5.00
CA ALA A 209 2.74 7.86 -5.13
C ALA A 209 2.45 6.35 -5.15
N GLN A 210 3.22 5.58 -5.93
CA GLN A 210 3.12 4.13 -6.02
C GLN A 210 3.48 3.45 -4.69
N GLY A 211 4.56 3.90 -4.04
CA GLY A 211 4.98 3.37 -2.75
C GLY A 211 3.96 3.60 -1.63
N LEU A 212 3.44 4.82 -1.52
CA LEU A 212 2.44 5.19 -0.51
C LEU A 212 1.09 4.49 -0.74
N ASP A 213 0.69 4.29 -1.98
CA ASP A 213 -0.49 3.51 -2.33
C ASP A 213 -0.33 2.04 -1.87
N LEU A 214 0.83 1.42 -2.12
CA LEU A 214 1.08 0.05 -1.65
C LEU A 214 1.11 -0.04 -0.13
N LEU A 215 1.76 0.92 0.54
CA LEU A 215 1.86 0.98 1.99
C LEU A 215 0.49 0.99 2.68
N ALA A 216 -0.54 1.57 2.05
CA ALA A 216 -1.91 1.58 2.57
C ALA A 216 -2.52 0.17 2.69
N THR A 217 -2.00 -0.81 1.95
CA THR A 217 -2.49 -2.20 1.93
C THR A 217 -1.64 -3.18 2.74
N VAL A 218 -0.49 -2.72 3.23
CA VAL A 218 0.49 -3.53 3.96
C VAL A 218 0.09 -3.67 5.44
N ASN A 219 0.37 -4.81 6.06
CA ASN A 219 0.11 -5.02 7.49
C ASN A 219 1.06 -4.22 8.41
N ASP A 220 0.73 -4.14 9.70
CA ASP A 220 1.48 -3.32 10.65
C ASP A 220 2.94 -3.77 10.86
N ALA A 221 3.23 -5.08 10.80
CA ALA A 221 4.59 -5.58 10.94
C ALA A 221 5.48 -5.17 9.74
N ASN A 222 4.93 -5.22 8.53
CA ASN A 222 5.62 -4.79 7.33
C ASN A 222 5.69 -3.26 7.23
N LYS A 223 4.71 -2.50 7.75
CA LYS A 223 4.80 -1.04 7.90
C LYS A 223 5.98 -0.64 8.80
N ALA A 224 6.14 -1.29 9.96
CA ALA A 224 7.28 -1.08 10.84
C ALA A 224 8.61 -1.30 10.10
N ARG A 225 8.72 -2.46 9.45
CA ARG A 225 9.91 -2.85 8.67
C ARG A 225 10.23 -1.83 7.57
N LEU A 226 9.24 -1.37 6.82
CA LEU A 226 9.44 -0.36 5.77
C LEU A 226 9.86 0.99 6.35
N GLY A 227 9.26 1.40 7.48
CA GLY A 227 9.65 2.62 8.19
C GLY A 227 11.10 2.58 8.67
N ASP A 228 11.53 1.45 9.22
CA ASP A 228 12.91 1.22 9.66
C ASP A 228 13.90 1.27 8.49
N ILE A 229 13.60 0.58 7.37
CA ILE A 229 14.44 0.62 6.17
C ILE A 229 14.53 2.05 5.61
N CYS A 230 13.42 2.80 5.57
CA CYS A 230 13.42 4.19 5.13
C CYS A 230 14.39 5.06 5.95
N ALA A 231 14.45 4.88 7.27
CA ALA A 231 15.36 5.65 8.11
C ALA A 231 16.82 5.22 7.93
N GLU A 232 17.08 3.92 7.78
CA GLU A 232 18.44 3.40 7.53
C GLU A 232 19.02 3.87 6.19
N LEU A 233 18.16 4.12 5.19
CA LEU A 233 18.58 4.63 3.88
C LEU A 233 19.07 6.08 3.92
N GLY A 234 18.73 6.82 4.98
CA GLY A 234 19.26 8.14 5.28
C GLY A 234 18.29 9.30 5.06
N ASP A 235 18.76 10.47 5.49
CA ASP A 235 18.03 11.73 5.60
C ASP A 235 17.30 12.18 4.33
N GLU A 236 17.93 12.07 3.16
CA GLU A 236 17.32 12.50 1.88
C GLU A 236 16.07 11.68 1.54
N VAL A 237 16.10 10.37 1.80
CA VAL A 237 14.98 9.48 1.53
C VAL A 237 13.82 9.79 2.48
N LEU A 238 14.10 10.02 3.76
CA LEU A 238 13.10 10.42 4.75
C LEU A 238 12.48 11.78 4.40
N ASP A 239 13.28 12.78 4.06
CA ASP A 239 12.77 14.12 3.68
C ASP A 239 11.91 14.02 2.41
N GLY A 240 12.34 13.21 1.44
CA GLY A 240 11.56 12.94 0.24
C GLY A 240 10.23 12.25 0.53
N LEU A 241 10.21 11.29 1.46
CA LEU A 241 8.98 10.62 1.91
C LEU A 241 8.03 11.58 2.62
N VAL A 242 8.54 12.38 3.57
CA VAL A 242 7.76 13.38 4.33
C VAL A 242 7.12 14.39 3.38
N ARG A 243 7.92 14.94 2.46
CA ARG A 243 7.45 15.88 1.44
C ARG A 243 6.42 15.24 0.52
N ALA A 244 6.69 14.05 0.01
CA ALA A 244 5.77 13.34 -0.86
C ALA A 244 4.45 13.04 -0.14
N ALA A 245 4.49 12.59 1.12
CA ALA A 245 3.27 12.31 1.87
C ALA A 245 2.42 13.55 2.14
N TYR A 246 3.04 14.72 2.29
CA TYR A 246 2.35 15.99 2.39
C TYR A 246 1.78 16.45 1.04
N GLU A 247 2.60 16.49 -0.02
CA GLU A 247 2.19 16.89 -1.37
C GLU A 247 1.07 16.00 -1.93
N LEU A 248 1.10 14.73 -1.54
CA LEU A 248 0.14 13.73 -1.95
C LEU A 248 -1.01 13.57 -0.94
N ASP A 249 -1.16 14.35 0.14
CA ASP A 249 -2.30 14.13 1.07
C ASP A 249 -2.39 12.63 1.53
N ALA A 250 -1.23 12.03 1.83
CA ALA A 250 -1.07 10.64 2.23
C ALA A 250 -0.66 10.49 3.72
N LEU A 251 -0.76 11.56 4.50
CA LEU A 251 -0.41 11.56 5.92
C LEU A 251 -1.27 10.57 6.72
N ALA A 252 -2.54 10.38 6.34
CA ALA A 252 -3.40 9.37 6.94
C ALA A 252 -2.85 7.94 6.77
N THR A 253 -2.10 7.69 5.70
CA THR A 253 -1.41 6.40 5.47
C THR A 253 -0.12 6.28 6.28
N LEU A 254 0.61 7.39 6.47
CA LEU A 254 1.89 7.38 7.19
C LEU A 254 1.76 7.46 8.70
N LEU A 255 0.77 8.17 9.24
CA LEU A 255 0.62 8.32 10.69
C LEU A 255 0.57 6.97 11.42
N PRO A 256 -0.19 5.95 10.97
CA PRO A 256 -0.16 4.63 11.63
C PRO A 256 1.22 3.95 11.65
N VAL A 257 2.14 4.33 10.76
CA VAL A 257 3.49 3.77 10.71
C VAL A 257 4.32 4.20 11.92
N THR A 258 4.11 5.41 12.45
CA THR A 258 4.87 5.93 13.61
C THR A 258 4.70 5.04 14.85
N ARG A 259 3.53 4.41 15.00
CA ARG A 259 3.20 3.50 16.10
C ARG A 259 3.88 2.14 15.98
N ALA A 260 4.25 1.77 14.75
CA ALA A 260 4.87 0.50 14.42
C ALA A 260 6.41 0.60 14.42
N MET A 261 6.96 1.81 14.20
CA MET A 261 8.40 2.09 14.20
C MET A 261 9.03 1.92 15.58
N ASN A 262 10.32 1.57 15.59
CA ASN A 262 11.09 1.60 16.83
C ASN A 262 11.46 3.04 17.24
N ALA A 263 11.82 3.22 18.53
CA ALA A 263 12.13 4.52 19.11
C ALA A 263 13.25 5.28 18.38
N THR A 264 14.30 4.58 17.93
CA THR A 264 15.44 5.19 17.23
C THR A 264 15.02 5.75 15.88
N THR A 265 14.26 4.96 15.11
CA THR A 265 13.73 5.35 13.80
C THR A 265 12.76 6.53 13.92
N LEU A 266 11.88 6.48 14.94
CA LEU A 266 10.92 7.56 15.17
C LEU A 266 11.60 8.85 15.61
N ALA A 267 12.65 8.77 16.45
CA ALA A 267 13.46 9.92 16.82
C ALA A 267 14.19 10.52 15.60
N ALA A 268 14.71 9.68 14.70
CA ALA A 268 15.33 10.14 13.46
C ALA A 268 14.32 10.89 12.57
N LEU A 269 13.11 10.36 12.41
CA LEU A 269 12.02 11.04 11.70
C LEU A 269 11.63 12.37 12.37
N ALA A 270 11.44 12.37 13.68
CA ALA A 270 11.05 13.56 14.44
C ALA A 270 12.12 14.67 14.42
N SER A 271 13.39 14.31 14.19
CA SER A 271 14.49 15.27 14.07
C SER A 271 14.56 15.97 12.71
N ARG A 272 13.80 15.51 11.70
CA ARG A 272 13.85 16.05 10.34
C ARG A 272 13.30 17.48 10.27
N PRO A 273 14.02 18.44 9.64
CA PRO A 273 13.51 19.80 9.45
C PRO A 273 12.18 19.85 8.70
N ALA A 274 11.95 18.93 7.76
CA ALA A 274 10.67 18.84 7.03
C ALA A 274 9.48 18.50 7.94
N VAL A 275 9.71 17.77 9.03
CA VAL A 275 8.68 17.45 10.04
C VAL A 275 8.42 18.65 10.96
N HIS A 276 9.35 19.60 11.08
CA HIS A 276 9.20 20.80 11.91
C HIS A 276 8.42 21.91 11.20
N ASP A 277 8.11 21.77 9.92
CA ASP A 277 7.31 22.72 9.18
C ASP A 277 5.90 22.83 9.78
N GLU A 278 5.47 24.05 10.12
CA GLU A 278 4.18 24.27 10.78
C GLU A 278 2.99 23.85 9.92
N ARG A 279 3.10 23.92 8.58
CA ARG A 279 2.01 23.48 7.69
C ARG A 279 1.92 21.97 7.66
N PHE A 280 3.07 21.29 7.64
CA PHE A 280 3.15 19.83 7.78
C PHE A 280 2.54 19.37 9.11
N LEU A 281 2.97 19.96 10.23
CA LEU A 281 2.46 19.60 11.56
C LEU A 281 0.97 19.91 11.71
N ALA A 282 0.51 21.05 11.18
CA ALA A 282 -0.92 21.38 11.17
C ALA A 282 -1.72 20.32 10.39
N ALA A 283 -1.26 19.93 9.21
CA ALA A 283 -1.92 18.88 8.43
C ALA A 283 -1.92 17.52 9.14
N CYS A 284 -0.82 17.14 9.80
CA CYS A 284 -0.76 15.92 10.61
C CYS A 284 -1.77 15.95 11.76
N VAL A 285 -1.87 17.06 12.50
CA VAL A 285 -2.85 17.21 13.59
C VAL A 285 -4.28 17.19 13.05
N ASP A 286 -4.56 17.95 12.00
CA ASP A 286 -5.91 18.04 11.40
C ASP A 286 -6.39 16.67 10.91
N ILE A 287 -5.53 15.91 10.24
CA ILE A 287 -5.81 14.55 9.77
C ILE A 287 -5.98 13.60 10.95
N ALA A 288 -5.10 13.65 11.96
CA ALA A 288 -5.20 12.79 13.12
C ALA A 288 -6.52 12.98 13.89
N LEU A 289 -6.96 14.22 14.03
CA LEU A 289 -8.22 14.55 14.70
C LEU A 289 -9.43 14.17 13.84
N ARG A 290 -9.41 14.47 12.53
CA ARG A 290 -10.52 14.20 11.61
C ARG A 290 -10.73 12.70 11.37
N ASP A 291 -9.65 11.97 11.17
CA ASP A 291 -9.68 10.56 10.73
C ASP A 291 -9.50 9.59 11.92
N GLY A 292 -9.45 10.12 13.15
CA GLY A 292 -9.39 9.32 14.37
C GLY A 292 -8.03 8.72 14.68
N LEU A 293 -6.95 9.19 14.04
CA LEU A 293 -5.56 8.73 14.19
C LEU A 293 -4.81 9.42 15.34
N TRP A 294 -5.53 9.91 16.35
CA TRP A 294 -4.95 10.57 17.53
C TRP A 294 -3.85 9.74 18.20
N LEU A 295 -4.10 8.45 18.42
CA LEU A 295 -3.16 7.53 19.06
C LEU A 295 -1.93 7.23 18.20
N ASP A 296 -2.04 7.44 16.88
CA ASP A 296 -0.94 7.29 15.93
C ASP A 296 -0.08 8.57 15.86
N LEU A 297 -0.62 9.73 16.22
CA LEU A 297 0.15 10.96 16.32
C LEU A 297 1.04 11.00 17.57
N LEU A 298 0.54 10.48 18.69
CA LEU A 298 1.18 10.59 20.01
C LEU A 298 2.66 10.15 20.05
N PRO A 299 3.05 8.99 19.48
CA PRO A 299 4.44 8.55 19.50
C PRO A 299 5.42 9.59 18.90
N LEU A 300 5.01 10.30 17.84
CA LEU A 300 5.85 11.30 17.20
C LEU A 300 6.15 12.46 18.14
N THR A 301 5.18 12.84 18.99
CA THR A 301 5.28 14.02 19.85
C THR A 301 6.32 13.87 20.97
N GLU A 302 6.65 12.63 21.36
CA GLU A 302 7.67 12.36 22.38
C GLU A 302 9.08 12.81 21.94
N TYR A 303 9.33 12.81 20.63
CA TYR A 303 10.65 13.10 20.05
C TYR A 303 10.73 14.47 19.36
N LEU A 304 9.64 15.24 19.33
CA LEU A 304 9.65 16.57 18.72
C LEU A 304 10.46 17.56 19.57
N PRO A 305 11.26 18.44 18.95
CA PRO A 305 11.89 19.55 19.65
C PRO A 305 10.85 20.49 20.29
N PRO A 306 11.24 21.28 21.32
CA PRO A 306 10.29 22.07 22.11
C PRO A 306 9.40 23.02 21.32
N GLN A 307 9.93 23.67 20.27
CA GLN A 307 9.18 24.63 19.46
C GLN A 307 8.09 23.93 18.59
N PRO A 308 8.42 22.93 17.74
CA PRO A 308 7.43 22.09 17.07
C PRO A 308 6.40 21.46 18.02
N LEU A 309 6.85 20.97 19.18
CA LEU A 309 5.97 20.35 20.18
C LEU A 309 4.94 21.34 20.74
N ALA A 310 5.38 22.56 21.08
CA ALA A 310 4.49 23.62 21.55
C ALA A 310 3.46 24.03 20.49
N PHE A 311 3.84 24.04 19.21
CA PHE A 311 2.91 24.29 18.11
C PHE A 311 1.83 23.20 18.02
N VAL A 312 2.23 21.93 18.01
CA VAL A 312 1.31 20.78 17.99
C VAL A 312 0.37 20.82 19.20
N ALA A 313 0.92 21.03 20.40
CA ALA A 313 0.14 21.12 21.63
C ALA A 313 -0.89 22.26 21.57
N THR A 314 -0.48 23.46 21.12
CA THR A 314 -1.37 24.62 20.97
C THR A 314 -2.48 24.35 19.97
N ARG A 315 -2.18 23.71 18.83
CA ARG A 315 -3.18 23.36 17.81
C ARG A 315 -4.20 22.36 18.33
N ILE A 316 -3.79 21.36 19.11
CA ILE A 316 -4.68 20.39 19.74
C ILE A 316 -5.54 21.10 20.80
N ALA A 317 -4.92 21.92 21.66
CA ALA A 317 -5.61 22.66 22.72
C ALA A 317 -6.61 23.70 22.20
N ALA A 318 -6.60 24.03 20.90
CA ALA A 318 -7.62 24.86 20.28
C ALA A 318 -8.96 24.13 20.07
N GLU A 319 -9.01 22.79 20.18
CA GLU A 319 -10.26 22.04 20.08
C GLU A 319 -11.21 22.35 21.27
N PRO A 320 -12.52 22.16 21.08
CA PRO A 320 -13.52 22.24 22.16
C PRO A 320 -13.25 21.30 23.35
N ASP A 321 -13.72 21.65 24.55
CA ASP A 321 -13.46 20.90 25.79
C ASP A 321 -13.98 19.45 25.74
N ASP A 322 -15.14 19.23 25.11
CA ASP A 322 -15.72 17.91 24.93
C ASP A 322 -14.84 17.01 24.05
N ARG A 323 -14.21 17.57 23.01
CA ARG A 323 -13.24 16.84 22.19
C ARG A 323 -11.95 16.59 22.93
N LEU A 324 -11.42 17.58 23.66
CA LEU A 324 -10.19 17.40 24.45
C LEU A 324 -10.37 16.31 25.52
N ASP A 325 -11.53 16.29 26.18
CA ASP A 325 -11.89 15.25 27.16
C ASP A 325 -11.91 13.86 26.50
N ASP A 326 -12.53 13.71 25.32
CA ASP A 326 -12.54 12.45 24.56
C ASP A 326 -11.13 11.99 24.16
N LEU A 327 -10.30 12.90 23.64
CA LEU A 327 -8.92 12.58 23.22
C LEU A 327 -8.07 12.07 24.40
N LEU A 328 -8.18 12.72 25.56
CA LEU A 328 -7.51 12.28 26.79
C LEU A 328 -8.04 10.93 27.28
N ARG A 329 -9.36 10.69 27.21
CA ARG A 329 -9.94 9.38 27.54
C ARG A 329 -9.44 8.28 26.62
N ARG A 330 -9.35 8.55 25.31
CA ARG A 330 -8.84 7.60 24.33
C ARG A 330 -7.36 7.28 24.55
N ALA A 331 -6.53 8.30 24.81
CA ALA A 331 -5.12 8.11 25.17
C ALA A 331 -5.00 7.30 26.46
N GLY A 332 -5.86 7.62 27.44
CA GLY A 332 -5.95 6.88 28.68
C GLY A 332 -6.30 5.42 28.46
N ALA A 333 -7.40 5.11 27.78
CA ALA A 333 -7.82 3.73 27.49
C ALA A 333 -6.78 2.92 26.68
N ALA A 334 -5.90 3.58 25.93
CA ALA A 334 -4.80 2.97 25.19
C ALA A 334 -3.48 2.87 25.98
N ASP A 335 -3.46 3.29 27.25
CA ASP A 335 -2.28 3.36 28.13
C ASP A 335 -1.16 4.28 27.60
N GLN A 336 -1.55 5.34 26.90
CA GLN A 336 -0.65 6.32 26.28
C GLN A 336 -0.59 7.65 27.05
N TRP A 337 -0.88 7.64 28.35
CA TRP A 337 -0.80 8.85 29.18
C TRP A 337 0.58 9.51 29.14
N GLU A 338 1.65 8.71 29.11
CA GLU A 338 3.04 9.21 29.05
C GLU A 338 3.31 10.03 27.80
N ALA A 339 2.76 9.63 26.65
CA ALA A 339 2.92 10.36 25.40
C ALA A 339 2.15 11.69 25.40
N VAL A 340 1.17 11.87 26.29
CA VAL A 340 0.42 13.13 26.45
C VAL A 340 1.17 14.14 27.32
N ILE A 341 2.03 13.69 28.23
CA ILE A 341 2.75 14.57 29.17
C ILE A 341 3.59 15.64 28.44
N PRO A 342 4.43 15.30 27.44
CA PRO A 342 5.19 16.30 26.69
C PRO A 342 4.30 17.39 26.09
N LEU A 343 3.17 17.01 25.49
CA LEU A 343 2.20 17.96 24.92
C LEU A 343 1.60 18.89 25.98
N ALA A 344 1.17 18.32 27.11
CA ALA A 344 0.56 19.09 28.19
C ALA A 344 1.55 20.07 28.82
N THR A 345 2.81 19.68 28.97
CA THR A 345 3.86 20.55 29.53
C THR A 345 4.34 21.64 28.57
N ALA A 346 4.19 21.44 27.25
CA ALA A 346 4.56 22.43 26.24
C ALA A 346 3.52 23.56 26.08
N LEU A 347 2.36 23.45 26.73
CA LEU A 347 1.28 24.45 26.64
C LEU A 347 1.55 25.68 27.52
N PRO A 348 1.06 26.88 27.11
CA PRO A 348 1.01 28.03 28.00
C PRO A 348 0.05 27.81 29.19
N ASP A 349 0.27 28.54 30.28
CA ASP A 349 -0.41 28.35 31.57
C ASP A 349 -1.94 28.39 31.47
N GLU A 350 -2.49 29.22 30.59
CA GLU A 350 -3.93 29.33 30.38
C GLU A 350 -4.52 28.02 29.84
N GLN A 351 -3.92 27.45 28.79
CA GLN A 351 -4.35 26.17 28.24
C GLN A 351 -4.08 25.01 29.22
N ARG A 352 -3.00 25.07 30.01
CA ARG A 352 -2.72 24.05 31.06
C ARG A 352 -3.78 24.05 32.15
N ARG A 353 -4.23 25.22 32.59
CA ARG A 353 -5.37 25.35 33.52
C ARG A 353 -6.67 24.86 32.91
N ARG A 354 -6.91 25.12 31.62
CA ARG A 354 -8.08 24.60 30.89
C ARG A 354 -8.08 23.08 30.86
N LEU A 355 -6.94 22.44 30.52
CA LEU A 355 -6.80 20.99 30.50
C LEU A 355 -6.98 20.34 31.88
N SER A 356 -6.43 20.93 32.94
CA SER A 356 -6.58 20.38 34.30
C SER A 356 -8.00 20.47 34.85
N ALA A 357 -8.84 21.33 34.28
CA ALA A 357 -10.26 21.45 34.62
C ALA A 357 -11.18 20.45 33.88
N LEU A 358 -10.64 19.65 32.95
CA LEU A 358 -11.45 18.70 32.17
C LEU A 358 -11.99 17.56 33.05
N PRO A 359 -13.22 17.06 32.79
CA PRO A 359 -13.84 15.99 33.57
C PRO A 359 -12.97 14.73 33.75
N VAL A 360 -12.28 14.29 32.71
CA VAL A 360 -11.38 13.12 32.72
C VAL A 360 -10.27 13.22 33.78
N MET A 361 -9.84 14.44 34.11
CA MET A 361 -8.80 14.70 35.12
C MET A 361 -9.35 14.64 36.56
N ALA A 362 -10.66 14.86 36.73
CA ALA A 362 -11.33 14.82 38.03
C ALA A 362 -11.87 13.42 38.38
N GLU A 363 -11.94 12.51 37.41
CA GLU A 363 -12.40 11.14 37.65
C GLU A 363 -11.46 10.39 38.60
N SER A 364 -12.01 9.76 39.63
CA SER A 364 -11.25 8.88 40.52
C SER A 364 -10.92 7.55 39.81
N ALA A 365 -9.83 6.88 40.20
CA ALA A 365 -9.40 5.59 39.61
C ALA A 365 -10.45 4.46 39.74
N ASP A 366 -11.47 4.64 40.59
CA ASP A 366 -12.48 3.61 40.92
C ASP A 366 -13.69 3.52 39.97
N SER A 367 -13.84 4.41 38.99
CA SER A 367 -15.06 4.48 38.15
C SER A 367 -15.18 3.36 37.10
N THR A 368 -14.07 2.75 36.68
CA THR A 368 -14.07 1.71 35.63
C THR A 368 -14.34 0.28 36.15
N ALA A 369 -14.46 0.08 37.46
CA ALA A 369 -14.79 -1.22 38.05
C ALA A 369 -16.30 -1.58 38.01
N GLY A 370 -17.12 -0.74 37.38
CA GLY A 370 -18.58 -0.85 37.36
C GLY A 370 -19.21 -1.51 36.14
N SER A 371 -18.66 -2.62 35.61
CA SER A 371 -19.43 -3.65 34.86
C SER A 371 -18.50 -4.71 34.26
N GLY A 372 -18.39 -5.87 34.91
CA GLY A 372 -17.92 -7.09 34.26
C GLY A 372 -16.76 -7.78 34.98
N ASN A 373 -17.12 -8.68 35.91
CA ASN A 373 -16.23 -9.61 36.59
C ASN A 373 -15.31 -10.39 35.61
N ARG A 374 -14.01 -10.06 35.59
CA ARG A 374 -12.91 -10.94 35.12
C ARG A 374 -11.66 -10.72 35.97
N PRO A 375 -10.98 -11.77 36.46
CA PRO A 375 -9.74 -11.63 37.22
C PRO A 375 -8.53 -11.56 36.26
N GLY A 376 -7.68 -10.57 36.47
CA GLY A 376 -6.39 -10.37 35.79
C GLY A 376 -6.26 -9.00 35.16
N SER A 377 -5.93 -7.96 35.92
CA SER A 377 -5.72 -6.59 35.44
C SER A 377 -4.43 -6.01 35.99
N ASP A 378 -3.33 -6.18 35.25
CA ASP A 378 -2.13 -5.32 35.33
C ASP A 378 -2.37 -3.96 34.63
N ALA A 379 -3.45 -3.84 33.85
CA ALA A 379 -3.77 -2.64 33.05
C ALA A 379 -4.39 -1.49 33.87
N GLY A 380 -5.12 -1.80 34.95
CA GLY A 380 -5.77 -0.79 35.80
C GLY A 380 -4.80 0.14 36.54
N ASP A 381 -3.65 -0.37 36.95
CA ASP A 381 -2.64 0.40 37.70
C ASP A 381 -1.85 1.37 36.80
N GLY A 382 -1.59 0.99 35.54
CA GLY A 382 -0.92 1.84 34.55
C GLY A 382 -1.72 3.11 34.23
N HIS A 383 -3.02 2.97 34.01
CA HIS A 383 -3.93 4.08 33.71
C HIS A 383 -4.02 5.10 34.85
N ALA A 384 -4.17 4.61 36.10
CA ALA A 384 -4.28 5.47 37.26
C ALA A 384 -2.95 6.21 37.55
N SER A 385 -1.82 5.52 37.37
CA SER A 385 -0.48 6.08 37.52
C SER A 385 -0.15 7.15 36.46
N GLY A 386 -0.45 6.88 35.19
CA GLY A 386 -0.22 7.81 34.09
C GLY A 386 -1.05 9.11 34.21
N ARG A 387 -2.35 8.99 34.52
CA ARG A 387 -3.21 10.16 34.75
C ARG A 387 -2.75 11.01 35.93
N ALA A 388 -2.31 10.39 37.02
CA ALA A 388 -1.80 11.10 38.19
C ALA A 388 -0.52 11.90 37.84
N ARG A 389 0.39 11.31 37.06
CA ARG A 389 1.60 11.98 36.58
C ARG A 389 1.29 13.14 35.64
N LEU A 390 0.33 13.00 34.75
CA LEU A 390 -0.15 14.12 33.92
C LEU A 390 -0.71 15.25 34.79
N ALA A 391 -1.52 14.92 35.80
CA ALA A 391 -2.08 15.91 36.72
C ALA A 391 -1.01 16.63 37.55
N GLU A 392 0.08 15.95 37.89
CA GLU A 392 1.25 16.55 38.54
C GLU A 392 2.02 17.47 37.59
N ALA A 393 2.28 17.02 36.36
CA ALA A 393 2.97 17.80 35.34
C ALA A 393 2.23 19.11 35.01
N LEU A 394 0.90 19.08 34.97
CA LEU A 394 0.06 20.28 34.78
C LEU A 394 0.13 21.28 35.93
N ARG A 395 0.50 20.85 37.16
CA ARG A 395 0.66 21.71 38.34
C ARG A 395 2.08 22.24 38.53
N ALA A 396 3.08 21.56 38.00
CA ALA A 396 4.49 21.83 38.27
C ALA A 396 5.11 22.92 37.40
N GLY A 397 4.56 23.19 36.22
CA GLY A 397 4.87 24.39 35.43
C GLY A 397 3.92 25.53 35.75
#